data_AF-A0ABD1ITQ7-F1
#
_entry.id   AF-A0ABD1ITQ7-F1
#
_cell.length_a   1.000
_cell.length_b   1.000
_cell.length_c   1.000
_cell.angle_alpha   90.00
_cell.angle_beta   90.00
_cell.angle_gamma   90.00
#
_symmetry.space_group_name_H-M   'P 1'
#
loop_
_entity.id
_entity.type
_entity.pdbx_description
1 polymer ?
#
loop_
_entity_poly.entity_id
_entity_poly.type
_entity_poly.pdbx_seq_one_letter_code
_entity_poly.pdbx_strand_id
1 'polypeptide(L)'
;MQFGLFPRVMWPMSVYEVPLSKVEKLEKVVNSYVKKWLGVPRCLSSVALYVKGILQLPINSLVEEFKCAKVRTELLLTGSKDRIVSGLAPNPSKGRKWKPKVAVQEAEAALRHGEIMGNVQIGRGGLGRTSGKPMWGKADQKEKRRLVVEQIRRQEEASRQVKAVSLAKQGQWLNWEGVERKQVTWRDLWSMESNRLKFLLGATYDVLPSPDNLRIWTDGDPSCTLCSGVATLRHILSGCKVSLAQGRYTWRHNQVLKCLAAGIESRRQQVNAEGSHKKGIQFVREGEKSKRAVKSRSTTQEAKDWQMLVDVGGKLVVPQEIVTTNLRPDIVYWLTGSVFY
;
A
#
# COMPACT_ATOMS: atom_id res chain seq x y z
N MET A 1 11.17 -8.89 15.47
CA MET A 1 12.49 -8.27 15.16
C MET A 1 12.41 -6.75 15.00
N GLN A 2 11.47 -6.19 14.22
CA GLN A 2 11.50 -4.75 13.90
C GLN A 2 11.28 -3.80 15.08
N PHE A 3 10.37 -4.07 16.02
CA PHE A 3 10.09 -3.11 17.10
C PHE A 3 11.17 -2.99 18.16
N GLY A 4 11.92 -4.07 18.44
CA GLY A 4 12.93 -4.09 19.51
C GLY A 4 14.37 -4.10 19.01
N LEU A 5 14.68 -4.93 18.00
CA LEU A 5 16.06 -5.07 17.51
C LEU A 5 16.43 -3.96 16.53
N PHE A 6 15.48 -3.49 15.73
CA PHE A 6 15.77 -2.48 14.71
C PHE A 6 16.28 -1.16 15.33
N PRO A 7 15.63 -0.58 16.36
CA PRO A 7 16.19 0.62 17.00
C PRO A 7 17.57 0.37 17.63
N ARG A 8 17.78 -0.81 18.25
CA ARG A 8 19.05 -1.20 18.86
C ARG A 8 20.19 -1.34 17.86
N VAL A 9 19.91 -1.81 16.64
CA VAL A 9 20.89 -1.92 15.55
C VAL A 9 21.11 -0.57 14.88
N MET A 10 20.04 0.22 14.71
CA MET A 10 20.10 1.53 14.08
C MET A 10 20.92 2.54 14.87
N TRP A 11 20.89 2.50 16.20
CA TRP A 11 21.62 3.44 17.04
C TRP A 11 23.15 3.40 16.80
N PRO A 12 23.84 2.25 16.96
CA PRO A 12 25.25 2.13 16.62
C PRO A 12 25.56 2.52 15.17
N MET A 13 24.70 2.14 14.22
CA MET A 13 24.91 2.50 12.82
C MET A 13 24.80 4.00 12.55
N SER A 14 24.00 4.72 13.34
CA SER A 14 23.86 6.17 13.21
C SER A 14 25.13 6.88 13.71
N VAL A 15 25.65 6.41 14.85
CA VAL A 15 26.80 7.00 15.54
C VAL A 15 28.13 6.65 14.86
N TYR A 16 28.37 5.37 14.56
CA TYR A 16 29.66 4.90 14.05
C TYR A 16 29.78 5.02 12.53
N GLU A 17 31.01 5.17 12.07
CA GLU A 17 31.34 5.20 10.65
C GLU A 17 31.31 3.79 10.03
N VAL A 18 30.13 3.32 9.66
CA VAL A 18 29.92 2.02 9.04
C VAL A 18 29.83 2.17 7.52
N PRO A 19 30.53 1.34 6.71
CA PRO A 19 30.38 1.38 5.26
C PRO A 19 29.08 0.71 4.80
N LEU A 20 28.44 1.29 3.79
CA LEU A 20 27.16 0.80 3.23
C LEU A 20 27.21 -0.69 2.86
N SER A 21 28.34 -1.18 2.35
CA SER A 21 28.49 -2.60 1.97
C SER A 21 28.33 -3.58 3.14
N LYS A 22 28.67 -3.18 4.37
CA LYS A 22 28.44 -3.99 5.57
C LYS A 22 26.96 -4.02 5.94
N VAL A 23 26.27 -2.88 5.81
CA VAL A 23 24.82 -2.78 6.03
C VAL A 23 24.05 -3.63 5.02
N GLU A 24 24.45 -3.61 3.74
CA GLU A 24 23.86 -4.46 2.71
C GLU A 24 24.04 -5.95 2.99
N LYS A 25 25.21 -6.36 3.50
CA LYS A 25 25.45 -7.75 3.92
C LYS A 25 24.52 -8.14 5.06
N LEU A 26 24.33 -7.26 6.04
CA LEU A 26 23.41 -7.50 7.15
C LEU A 26 21.95 -7.55 6.68
N GLU A 27 21.53 -6.67 5.79
CA GLU A 27 20.18 -6.71 5.22
C GLU A 27 19.92 -8.04 4.48
N LYS A 28 20.90 -8.59 3.76
CA LYS A 28 20.78 -9.92 3.14
C LYS A 28 20.49 -11.02 4.17
N VAL A 29 21.13 -10.97 5.34
CA VAL A 29 20.89 -11.91 6.44
C VAL A 29 19.47 -11.71 6.98
N VAL A 30 19.07 -10.47 7.26
CA VAL A 30 17.71 -10.13 7.72
C VAL A 30 16.67 -10.62 6.71
N ASN A 31 16.87 -10.39 5.41
CA ASN A 31 15.98 -10.84 4.34
C ASN A 31 15.80 -12.37 4.35
N SER A 32 16.85 -13.14 4.65
CA SER A 32 16.74 -14.61 4.74
C SER A 32 15.82 -15.03 5.88
N TYR A 33 15.99 -14.45 7.07
CA TYR A 33 15.14 -14.74 8.22
C TYR A 33 13.70 -14.26 8.03
N VAL A 34 13.51 -13.06 7.46
CA VAL A 34 12.18 -12.52 7.16
C VAL A 34 11.45 -13.41 6.15
N LYS A 35 12.10 -13.84 5.06
CA LYS A 35 11.49 -14.75 4.09
C LYS A 35 11.10 -16.10 4.72
N LYS A 36 12.00 -16.67 5.53
CA LYS A 36 11.72 -17.92 6.26
C LYS A 36 10.53 -17.76 7.21
N TRP A 37 10.46 -16.66 7.94
CA TRP A 37 9.36 -16.37 8.87
C TRP A 37 8.02 -16.16 8.14
N LEU A 38 8.04 -15.47 7.00
CA LEU A 38 6.85 -15.29 6.14
C LEU A 38 6.45 -16.57 5.38
N GLY A 39 7.24 -17.65 5.46
CA GLY A 39 6.99 -18.91 4.76
C GLY A 39 7.16 -18.84 3.23
N VAL A 40 7.80 -17.78 2.72
CA VAL A 40 7.99 -17.55 1.28
C VAL A 40 9.33 -18.11 0.79
N PRO A 41 9.44 -18.51 -0.49
CA PRO A 41 10.65 -19.12 -1.02
C PRO A 41 11.82 -18.12 -1.09
N ARG A 42 13.05 -18.65 -1.08
CA ARG A 42 14.29 -17.83 -1.12
C ARG A 42 14.39 -16.98 -2.39
N CYS A 43 13.82 -17.46 -3.50
CA CYS A 43 13.80 -16.78 -4.80
C CYS A 43 12.97 -15.49 -4.83
N LEU A 44 12.11 -15.24 -3.84
CA LEU A 44 11.37 -13.98 -3.74
C LEU A 44 12.34 -12.79 -3.67
N SER A 45 12.14 -11.77 -4.51
CA SER A 45 12.96 -10.57 -4.51
C SER A 45 12.79 -9.78 -3.21
N SER A 46 13.85 -9.13 -2.73
CA SER A 46 13.75 -8.22 -1.58
C SER A 46 12.85 -7.01 -1.87
N VAL A 47 12.61 -6.69 -3.15
CA VAL A 47 11.68 -5.63 -3.56
C VAL A 47 10.29 -5.91 -3.00
N ALA A 48 9.82 -7.16 -3.05
CA ALA A 48 8.51 -7.56 -2.53
C ALA A 48 8.36 -7.33 -1.01
N LEU A 49 9.46 -7.22 -0.27
CA LEU A 49 9.42 -6.98 1.17
C LEU A 49 9.27 -5.49 1.52
N TYR A 50 9.76 -4.60 0.66
CA TYR A 50 9.98 -3.19 0.99
C TYR A 50 9.25 -2.20 0.07
N VAL A 51 8.75 -2.65 -1.08
CA VAL A 51 8.10 -1.78 -2.07
C VAL A 51 6.73 -1.31 -1.59
N LYS A 52 6.41 -0.04 -1.89
CA LYS A 52 5.07 0.53 -1.71
C LYS A 52 4.19 0.22 -2.94
N GLY A 53 3.95 -1.08 -3.16
CA GLY A 53 3.23 -1.61 -4.31
C GLY A 53 1.76 -1.95 -4.02
N ILE A 54 1.24 -2.93 -4.75
CA ILE A 54 -0.12 -3.49 -4.55
C ILE A 54 -0.26 -4.16 -3.20
N LEU A 55 0.78 -4.84 -2.75
CA LEU A 55 0.86 -5.41 -1.41
C LEU A 55 2.02 -4.73 -0.69
N GLN A 56 1.71 -3.99 0.38
CA GLN A 56 2.72 -3.32 1.20
C GLN A 56 2.81 -4.03 2.55
N LEU A 57 4.00 -4.55 2.86
CA LEU A 57 4.31 -5.11 4.17
C LEU A 57 4.76 -4.03 5.14
N PRO A 58 4.55 -4.21 6.45
CA PRO A 58 4.97 -3.24 7.46
C PRO A 58 6.44 -3.44 7.84
N ILE A 59 7.31 -3.71 6.87
CA ILE A 59 8.71 -4.07 7.08
C ILE A 59 9.59 -2.98 6.48
N ASN A 60 10.41 -2.33 7.30
CA ASN A 60 11.37 -1.33 6.85
C ASN A 60 12.68 -1.97 6.35
N SER A 61 13.26 -1.40 5.28
CA SER A 61 14.60 -1.74 4.80
C SER A 61 15.66 -1.17 5.74
N LEU A 62 16.62 -2.01 6.13
CA LEU A 62 17.74 -1.59 6.96
C LEU A 62 18.64 -0.60 6.22
N VAL A 63 18.85 -0.81 4.92
CA VAL A 63 19.64 0.08 4.06
C VAL A 63 18.97 1.44 3.90
N GLU A 64 17.64 1.49 3.69
CA GLU A 64 16.91 2.76 3.60
C GLU A 64 17.03 3.56 4.91
N GLU A 65 16.79 2.91 6.05
CA GLU A 65 16.84 3.58 7.35
C GLU A 65 18.27 4.00 7.71
N PHE A 66 19.28 3.21 7.34
CA PHE A 66 20.69 3.59 7.46
C PHE A 66 21.00 4.86 6.66
N LYS A 67 20.60 4.93 5.39
CA LYS A 67 20.80 6.12 4.55
C LYS A 67 20.10 7.33 5.16
N CYS A 68 18.83 7.17 5.59
CA CYS A 68 18.08 8.22 6.26
C CYS A 68 18.76 8.71 7.54
N ALA A 69 19.27 7.79 8.38
CA ALA A 69 19.96 8.14 9.61
C ALA A 69 21.25 8.91 9.32
N LYS A 70 22.07 8.46 8.36
CA LYS A 70 23.30 9.16 7.97
C LYS A 70 23.05 10.54 7.38
N VAL A 71 22.00 10.69 6.58
CA VAL A 71 21.57 11.99 6.06
C VAL A 71 21.08 12.92 7.17
N ARG A 72 20.32 12.40 8.15
CA ARG A 72 19.92 13.19 9.33
C ARG A 72 21.14 13.68 10.11
N THR A 73 22.12 12.81 10.36
CA THR A 73 23.36 13.17 11.06
C THR A 73 24.13 14.24 10.28
N GLU A 74 24.31 14.07 8.97
CA GLU A 74 24.98 15.07 8.11
C GLU A 74 24.32 16.44 8.22
N LEU A 75 22.99 16.49 8.09
CA LEU A 75 22.22 17.73 8.17
C LEU A 75 22.23 18.37 9.57
N LEU A 76 22.37 17.54 10.62
CA LEU A 76 22.48 18.02 12.00
C LEU A 76 23.86 18.64 12.27
N LEU A 77 24.93 18.01 11.78
CA LEU A 77 26.30 18.50 11.95
C LEU A 77 26.51 19.79 11.15
N THR A 78 26.13 19.78 9.87
CA THR A 78 26.27 20.95 8.98
C THR A 78 25.36 22.12 9.38
N GLY A 79 24.18 21.83 9.93
CA GLY A 79 23.24 22.83 10.43
C GLY A 79 23.43 23.22 11.91
N SER A 80 24.52 22.80 12.55
CA SER A 80 24.80 23.16 13.95
C SER A 80 25.07 24.65 14.11
N LYS A 81 24.63 25.23 15.24
CA LYS A 81 24.97 26.62 15.61
C LYS A 81 26.42 26.77 16.04
N ASP A 82 27.04 25.68 16.48
CA ASP A 82 28.44 25.64 16.88
C ASP A 82 29.33 25.60 15.63
N ARG A 83 30.15 26.64 15.46
CA ARG A 83 31.05 26.82 14.31
C ARG A 83 32.11 25.73 14.21
N ILE A 84 32.55 25.17 15.33
CA ILE A 84 33.54 24.10 15.35
C ILE A 84 32.91 22.81 14.80
N VAL A 85 31.71 22.49 15.27
CA VAL A 85 30.94 21.31 14.82
C VAL A 85 30.56 21.43 13.34
N SER A 86 30.09 22.60 12.90
CA SER A 86 29.73 22.84 11.50
C SER A 86 30.96 22.86 10.58
N GLY A 87 32.11 23.35 11.08
CA GLY A 87 33.35 23.46 10.32
C GLY A 87 34.10 22.13 10.16
N LEU A 88 34.06 21.26 11.18
CA LEU A 88 34.72 19.95 11.14
C LEU A 88 33.85 18.85 10.53
N ALA A 89 32.51 18.96 10.63
CA ALA A 89 31.48 18.01 10.18
C ALA A 89 32.05 16.70 9.60
N PRO A 90 32.45 15.74 10.46
CA PRO A 90 33.11 14.52 10.01
C PRO A 90 32.16 13.72 9.12
N ASN A 91 32.70 13.16 8.04
CA ASN A 91 31.90 12.41 7.07
C ASN A 91 31.24 11.21 7.77
N PRO A 92 29.90 11.17 7.89
CA PRO A 92 29.25 10.23 8.78
C PRO A 92 29.26 8.79 8.24
N SER A 93 29.74 8.56 7.02
CA SER A 93 29.89 7.24 6.41
C SER A 93 31.31 7.00 5.92
N LYS A 94 31.83 5.79 6.21
CA LYS A 94 33.06 5.27 5.62
C LYS A 94 32.80 4.61 4.26
N GLY A 95 33.75 4.72 3.33
CA GLY A 95 33.74 3.97 2.06
C GLY A 95 33.40 4.78 0.80
N ARG A 96 33.66 4.18 -0.37
CA ARG A 96 33.55 4.84 -1.69
C ARG A 96 32.15 4.76 -2.33
N LYS A 97 31.35 3.75 -1.96
CA LYS A 97 30.11 3.39 -2.66
C LYS A 97 28.99 4.42 -2.54
N TRP A 98 28.87 5.06 -1.37
CA TRP A 98 27.79 6.02 -1.11
C TRP A 98 28.23 7.03 -0.06
N LYS A 99 27.94 8.31 -0.31
CA LYS A 99 28.35 9.44 0.53
C LYS A 99 27.13 10.26 0.95
N PRO A 100 26.89 10.45 2.26
CA PRO A 100 25.75 11.22 2.78
C PRO A 100 25.70 12.65 2.24
N LYS A 101 26.84 13.34 2.19
CA LYS A 101 26.94 14.71 1.68
C LYS A 101 26.47 14.86 0.23
N VAL A 102 26.86 13.93 -0.63
CA VAL A 102 26.44 13.91 -2.05
C VAL A 102 24.95 13.64 -2.16
N ALA A 103 24.44 12.66 -1.39
CA ALA A 103 23.01 12.35 -1.37
C ALA A 103 22.15 13.53 -0.87
N VAL A 104 22.64 14.30 0.12
CA VAL A 104 21.99 15.53 0.57
C VAL A 104 21.93 16.55 -0.57
N GLN A 105 23.05 16.79 -1.26
CA GLN A 105 23.11 17.75 -2.37
C GLN A 105 22.15 17.37 -3.52
N GLU A 106 22.13 16.09 -3.91
CA GLU A 106 21.21 15.56 -4.91
C GLU A 106 19.74 15.70 -4.49
N ALA A 107 19.44 15.41 -3.22
CA ALA A 107 18.09 15.55 -2.69
C ALA A 107 17.64 17.01 -2.62
N GLU A 108 18.51 17.94 -2.20
CA GLU A 108 18.23 19.37 -2.22
C GLU A 108 18.01 19.88 -3.64
N ALA A 109 18.86 19.48 -4.59
CA ALA A 109 18.70 19.85 -5.99
C ALA A 109 17.35 19.36 -6.55
N ALA A 110 16.97 18.12 -6.24
CA ALA A 110 15.67 17.57 -6.64
C ALA A 110 14.49 18.31 -6.00
N LEU A 111 14.62 18.76 -4.75
CA LEU A 111 13.59 19.56 -4.06
C LEU A 111 13.45 20.95 -4.69
N ARG A 112 14.56 21.64 -4.97
CA ARG A 112 14.57 22.93 -5.67
C ARG A 112 13.96 22.80 -7.08
N HIS A 113 14.32 21.74 -7.79
CA HIS A 113 13.74 21.45 -9.10
C HIS A 113 12.24 21.19 -9.03
N GLY A 114 11.79 20.43 -8.03
CA GLY A 114 10.38 20.18 -7.79
C GLY A 114 9.57 21.44 -7.42
N GLU A 115 10.21 22.42 -6.78
CA GLU A 115 9.61 23.74 -6.51
C GLU A 115 9.46 24.57 -7.80
N ILE A 116 10.47 24.57 -8.67
CA ILE A 116 10.41 25.24 -9.99
C ILE A 116 9.29 24.65 -10.87
N MET A 117 9.18 23.32 -10.89
CA MET A 117 8.10 22.63 -11.62
C MET A 117 6.71 22.90 -11.03
N GLY A 118 6.64 23.31 -9.76
CA GLY A 118 5.39 23.54 -9.05
C GLY A 118 4.48 22.31 -8.94
N ASN A 119 3.18 22.59 -8.80
CA ASN A 119 2.15 21.57 -8.76
C ASN A 119 1.77 21.18 -10.18
N VAL A 120 2.22 20.00 -10.60
CA VAL A 120 1.82 19.40 -11.87
C VAL A 120 0.44 18.75 -11.69
N GLN A 121 -0.40 18.84 -12.72
CA GLN A 121 -1.68 18.14 -12.77
C GLN A 121 -1.46 16.62 -12.64
N ILE A 122 -2.14 15.99 -11.68
CA ILE A 122 -2.13 14.53 -11.53
C ILE A 122 -3.48 14.00 -12.00
N GLY A 123 -3.46 13.24 -13.10
CA GLY A 123 -4.65 12.65 -13.71
C GLY A 123 -5.58 13.70 -14.34
N ARG A 124 -6.90 13.48 -14.23
CA ARG A 124 -7.93 14.34 -14.83
C ARG A 124 -8.42 15.47 -13.91
N GLY A 125 -7.81 15.65 -12.73
CA GLY A 125 -8.20 16.73 -11.82
C GLY A 125 -7.68 18.09 -12.31
N GLY A 126 -8.46 19.17 -12.14
CA GLY A 126 -8.01 20.54 -12.46
C GLY A 126 -6.87 21.04 -11.55
N LEU A 127 -6.24 22.13 -11.97
CA LEU A 127 -5.20 22.84 -11.19
C LEU A 127 -5.74 23.24 -9.81
N GLY A 128 -4.93 23.05 -8.75
CA GLY A 128 -5.30 23.42 -7.37
C GLY A 128 -6.11 22.39 -6.59
N ARG A 129 -6.49 21.25 -7.19
CA ARG A 129 -7.20 20.16 -6.49
C ARG A 129 -6.29 19.34 -5.56
N THR A 130 -4.99 19.29 -5.84
CA THR A 130 -4.02 18.60 -5.00
C THR A 130 -3.45 19.54 -3.95
N SER A 131 -3.24 19.03 -2.73
CA SER A 131 -2.51 19.75 -1.68
C SER A 131 -1.18 20.23 -2.23
N GLY A 132 -0.84 21.50 -2.01
CA GLY A 132 0.40 22.07 -2.52
C GLY A 132 1.62 21.31 -2.03
N LYS A 133 2.59 21.07 -2.93
CA LYS A 133 3.89 20.52 -2.53
C LYS A 133 4.57 21.48 -1.54
N PRO A 134 5.29 20.96 -0.53
CA PRO A 134 6.08 21.80 0.36
C PRO A 134 7.13 22.57 -0.44
N MET A 135 7.16 23.90 -0.24
CA MET A 135 8.11 24.80 -0.90
C MET A 135 9.43 24.77 -0.15
N TRP A 136 10.51 24.40 -0.85
CA TRP A 136 11.84 24.33 -0.24
C TRP A 136 12.33 25.72 0.21
N GLY A 137 12.08 26.75 -0.60
CA GLY A 137 12.49 28.13 -0.30
C GLY A 137 11.85 28.71 0.98
N LYS A 138 10.62 28.31 1.31
CA LYS A 138 9.87 28.83 2.47
C LYS A 138 9.97 27.94 3.72
N ALA A 139 10.60 26.78 3.61
CA ALA A 139 10.72 25.82 4.71
C ALA A 139 11.73 26.29 5.77
N ASP A 140 11.37 26.14 7.05
CA ASP A 140 12.31 26.30 8.17
C ASP A 140 13.38 25.20 8.15
N GLN A 141 14.50 25.39 8.87
CA GLN A 141 15.60 24.43 8.95
C GLN A 141 15.16 23.05 9.46
N LYS A 142 14.18 22.97 10.37
CA LYS A 142 13.61 21.67 10.79
C LYS A 142 12.83 21.01 9.66
N GLU A 143 12.08 21.81 8.91
CA GLU A 143 11.28 21.33 7.80
C GLU A 143 12.14 20.90 6.61
N LYS A 144 13.16 21.69 6.23
CA LYS A 144 14.16 21.33 5.22
C LYS A 144 14.78 19.96 5.50
N ARG A 145 15.18 19.72 6.76
CA ARG A 145 15.70 18.40 7.18
C ARG A 145 14.71 17.27 6.96
N ARG A 146 13.44 17.46 7.30
CA ARG A 146 12.37 16.49 7.04
C ARG A 146 12.20 16.24 5.54
N LEU A 147 12.18 17.29 4.72
CA LEU A 147 12.01 17.20 3.27
C LEU A 147 13.15 16.44 2.59
N VAL A 148 14.40 16.70 2.99
CA VAL A 148 15.56 15.96 2.44
C VAL A 148 15.44 14.48 2.76
N VAL A 149 15.12 14.11 4.00
CA VAL A 149 14.97 12.70 4.38
C VAL A 149 13.83 12.02 3.62
N GLU A 150 12.69 12.70 3.46
CA GLU A 150 11.57 12.16 2.68
C GLU A 150 11.93 12.01 1.20
N GLN A 151 12.70 12.95 0.66
CA GLN A 151 13.19 12.86 -0.72
C GLN A 151 14.14 11.67 -0.92
N ILE A 152 15.01 11.37 0.05
CA ILE A 152 15.84 10.16 0.04
C ILE A 152 14.96 8.90 0.03
N ARG A 153 13.93 8.83 0.88
CA ARG A 153 12.98 7.70 0.87
C ARG A 153 12.31 7.54 -0.49
N ARG A 154 11.92 8.65 -1.11
CA ARG A 154 11.32 8.66 -2.45
C ARG A 154 12.28 8.15 -3.52
N GLN A 155 13.56 8.52 -3.46
CA GLN A 155 14.59 8.03 -4.38
C GLN A 155 14.86 6.51 -4.21
N GLU A 156 14.91 6.02 -2.96
CA GLU A 156 15.02 4.58 -2.70
C GLU A 156 13.81 3.81 -3.22
N GLU A 157 12.60 4.36 -3.02
CA GLU A 157 11.37 3.76 -3.55
C GLU A 157 11.34 3.74 -5.08
N ALA A 158 11.75 4.83 -5.73
CA ALA A 158 11.90 4.87 -7.18
C ALA A 158 12.88 3.82 -7.69
N SER A 159 14.01 3.64 -6.99
CA SER A 159 15.01 2.61 -7.32
C SER A 159 14.43 1.19 -7.20
N ARG A 160 13.58 0.95 -6.19
CA ARG A 160 12.85 -0.33 -6.06
C ARG A 160 11.85 -0.54 -7.17
N GLN A 161 11.13 0.50 -7.59
CA GLN A 161 10.18 0.42 -8.70
C GLN A 161 10.88 0.12 -10.01
N VAL A 162 12.02 0.77 -10.30
CA VAL A 162 12.85 0.44 -11.47
C VAL A 162 13.30 -1.02 -11.42
N LYS A 163 13.75 -1.50 -10.25
CA LYS A 163 14.08 -2.91 -10.07
C LYS A 163 12.87 -3.84 -10.20
N ALA A 164 11.68 -3.41 -9.80
CA ALA A 164 10.46 -4.20 -9.97
C ALA A 164 10.11 -4.37 -11.46
N VAL A 165 10.26 -3.30 -12.26
CA VAL A 165 10.03 -3.33 -13.72
C VAL A 165 10.93 -4.35 -14.40
N SER A 166 12.19 -4.49 -13.96
CA SER A 166 13.11 -5.47 -14.55
C SER A 166 12.84 -6.93 -14.14
N LEU A 167 11.93 -7.18 -13.19
CA LEU A 167 11.55 -8.54 -12.79
C LEU A 167 10.41 -9.05 -13.66
N ALA A 168 10.72 -9.75 -14.75
CA ALA A 168 9.74 -10.22 -15.72
C ALA A 168 8.57 -11.04 -15.11
N LYS A 169 8.80 -11.80 -14.04
CA LYS A 169 7.76 -12.60 -13.36
C LYS A 169 7.23 -11.92 -12.10
N GLN A 170 8.11 -11.66 -11.14
CA GLN A 170 7.73 -11.06 -9.85
C GLN A 170 7.36 -9.56 -9.92
N GLY A 171 7.57 -8.91 -11.06
CA GLY A 171 7.21 -7.52 -11.33
C GLY A 171 5.86 -7.35 -12.01
N GLN A 172 5.17 -8.44 -12.40
CA GLN A 172 3.91 -8.39 -13.15
C GLN A 172 2.77 -7.65 -12.43
N TRP A 173 2.85 -7.52 -11.10
CA TRP A 173 1.91 -6.72 -10.32
C TRP A 173 1.91 -5.23 -10.73
N LEU A 174 2.97 -4.72 -11.37
CA LEU A 174 3.00 -3.35 -11.89
C LEU A 174 1.99 -3.11 -13.02
N ASN A 175 1.58 -4.17 -13.72
CA ASN A 175 0.66 -4.11 -14.85
C ASN A 175 -0.81 -4.26 -14.43
N TRP A 176 -1.09 -4.39 -13.12
CA TRP A 176 -2.45 -4.59 -12.64
C TRP A 176 -3.16 -3.26 -12.51
N GLU A 177 -4.17 -3.05 -13.36
CA GLU A 177 -5.01 -1.86 -13.34
C GLU A 177 -6.25 -2.08 -12.46
N GLY A 178 -6.72 -1.00 -11.81
CA GLY A 178 -7.95 -1.04 -11.00
C GLY A 178 -7.88 -1.86 -9.71
N VAL A 179 -6.72 -2.40 -9.34
CA VAL A 179 -6.55 -3.18 -8.11
C VAL A 179 -6.28 -2.25 -6.93
N GLU A 180 -7.06 -2.41 -5.86
CA GLU A 180 -6.86 -1.68 -4.62
C GLU A 180 -5.57 -2.12 -3.92
N ARG A 181 -4.77 -1.15 -3.47
CA ARG A 181 -3.53 -1.43 -2.74
C ARG A 181 -3.85 -1.92 -1.33
N LYS A 182 -3.33 -3.10 -0.99
CA LYS A 182 -3.43 -3.68 0.33
C LYS A 182 -2.23 -3.30 1.18
N GLN A 183 -2.46 -2.42 2.16
CA GLN A 183 -1.49 -2.13 3.21
C GLN A 183 -1.69 -3.11 4.37
N VAL A 184 -0.71 -3.97 4.61
CA VAL A 184 -0.72 -4.91 5.73
C VAL A 184 -0.10 -4.22 6.93
N THR A 185 -0.87 -4.03 8.00
CA THR A 185 -0.32 -3.51 9.26
C THR A 185 0.34 -4.62 10.06
N TRP A 186 1.12 -4.27 11.08
CA TRP A 186 1.65 -5.28 12.00
C TRP A 186 0.55 -6.09 12.69
N ARG A 187 -0.58 -5.45 13.03
CA ARG A 187 -1.73 -6.14 13.63
C ARG A 187 -2.29 -7.20 12.67
N ASP A 188 -2.45 -6.84 11.41
CA ASP A 188 -2.94 -7.76 10.38
C ASP A 188 -1.96 -8.90 10.15
N LEU A 189 -0.65 -8.61 10.15
CA LEU A 189 0.39 -9.60 9.97
C LEU A 189 0.41 -10.64 11.12
N TRP A 190 0.15 -10.20 12.35
CA TRP A 190 0.09 -11.08 13.53
C TRP A 190 -1.23 -11.84 13.64
N SER A 191 -2.35 -11.27 13.17
CA SER A 191 -3.66 -11.93 13.22
C SER A 191 -3.90 -12.88 12.05
N MET A 192 -3.15 -12.73 10.96
CA MET A 192 -3.31 -13.56 9.76
C MET A 192 -2.71 -14.95 9.96
N GLU A 193 -3.46 -15.97 9.57
CA GLU A 193 -2.95 -17.34 9.52
C GLU A 193 -1.72 -17.42 8.60
N SER A 194 -0.71 -18.18 9.02
CA SER A 194 0.56 -18.34 8.31
C SER A 194 0.38 -18.79 6.85
N ASN A 195 -0.51 -19.75 6.60
CA ASN A 195 -0.79 -20.24 5.25
C ASN A 195 -1.44 -19.17 4.37
N ARG A 196 -2.35 -18.37 4.94
CA ARG A 196 -3.00 -17.27 4.24
C ARG A 196 -2.00 -16.18 3.84
N LEU A 197 -1.09 -15.84 4.74
CA LEU A 197 -0.03 -14.86 4.46
C LEU A 197 0.94 -15.36 3.39
N LYS A 198 1.40 -16.62 3.52
CA LYS A 198 2.26 -17.29 2.53
C LYS A 198 1.60 -17.32 1.16
N PHE A 199 0.32 -17.69 1.10
CA PHE A 199 -0.45 -17.73 -0.13
C PHE A 199 -0.60 -16.32 -0.74
N LEU A 200 -0.94 -15.31 0.07
CA LEU A 200 -1.10 -13.93 -0.40
C LEU A 200 0.19 -13.41 -1.04
N LEU A 201 1.32 -13.53 -0.35
CA LEU A 201 2.62 -13.11 -0.87
C LEU A 201 3.03 -13.92 -2.10
N GLY A 202 2.83 -15.24 -2.05
CA GLY A 202 3.13 -16.14 -3.15
C GLY A 202 2.33 -15.81 -4.42
N ALA A 203 1.04 -15.50 -4.26
CA ALA A 203 0.15 -15.19 -5.36
C ALA A 203 0.45 -13.82 -5.96
N THR A 204 0.74 -12.81 -5.14
CA THR A 204 1.05 -11.46 -5.63
C THR A 204 2.33 -11.41 -6.46
N TYR A 205 3.36 -12.15 -6.06
CA TYR A 205 4.67 -12.09 -6.70
C TYR A 205 4.99 -13.31 -7.58
N ASP A 206 4.00 -14.16 -7.87
CA ASP A 206 4.13 -15.37 -8.69
C ASP A 206 5.30 -16.28 -8.25
N VAL A 207 5.30 -16.63 -6.96
CA VAL A 207 6.25 -17.57 -6.34
C VAL A 207 5.54 -18.74 -5.67
N LEU A 208 4.30 -19.03 -6.07
CA LEU A 208 3.61 -20.27 -5.69
C LEU A 208 4.09 -21.44 -6.56
N PRO A 209 4.07 -22.68 -6.05
CA PRO A 209 4.48 -23.87 -6.79
C PRO A 209 3.44 -24.28 -7.84
N SER A 210 3.16 -23.41 -8.81
CA SER A 210 2.43 -23.77 -10.03
C SER A 210 3.32 -24.69 -10.89
N PRO A 211 2.77 -25.60 -11.72
CA PRO A 211 3.59 -26.44 -12.59
C PRO A 211 4.54 -25.64 -13.49
N ASP A 212 4.13 -24.47 -13.97
CA ASP A 212 5.03 -23.56 -14.71
C ASP A 212 6.21 -23.04 -13.87
N ASN A 213 6.01 -22.76 -12.58
CA ASN A 213 7.09 -22.41 -11.65
C ASN A 213 7.95 -23.63 -11.29
N LEU A 214 7.33 -24.80 -11.08
CA LEU A 214 8.03 -26.03 -10.74
C LEU A 214 8.94 -26.51 -11.87
N ARG A 215 8.53 -26.34 -13.14
CA ARG A 215 9.40 -26.55 -14.29
C ARG A 215 10.73 -25.79 -14.16
N ILE A 216 10.67 -24.54 -13.69
CA ILE A 216 11.86 -23.69 -13.55
C ILE A 216 12.71 -24.08 -12.34
N TRP A 217 12.09 -24.61 -11.27
CA TRP A 217 12.78 -24.87 -10.01
C TRP A 217 13.33 -26.28 -9.88
N THR A 218 12.66 -27.28 -10.45
CA THR A 218 12.94 -28.70 -10.22
C THR A 218 12.65 -29.58 -11.46
N ASP A 219 12.55 -29.01 -12.66
CA ASP A 219 12.31 -29.74 -13.93
C ASP A 219 11.03 -30.60 -13.95
N GLY A 220 9.90 -30.03 -13.52
CA GLY A 220 8.57 -30.66 -13.64
C GLY A 220 7.84 -30.39 -14.97
N ASP A 221 6.84 -31.23 -15.28
CA ASP A 221 5.90 -31.00 -16.38
C ASP A 221 5.08 -29.72 -16.13
N PRO A 222 5.10 -28.73 -17.04
CA PRO A 222 4.35 -27.47 -16.88
C PRO A 222 2.85 -27.64 -17.14
N SER A 223 2.36 -28.84 -17.44
CA SER A 223 0.98 -29.09 -17.87
C SER A 223 -0.02 -29.05 -16.71
N CYS A 224 -1.22 -28.56 -17.02
CA CYS A 224 -2.36 -28.57 -16.12
C CYS A 224 -2.95 -29.97 -16.03
N THR A 225 -3.13 -30.48 -14.82
CA THR A 225 -3.73 -31.81 -14.59
C THR A 225 -5.19 -31.92 -15.05
N LEU A 226 -5.88 -30.80 -15.25
CA LEU A 226 -7.29 -30.78 -15.65
C LEU A 226 -7.49 -30.63 -17.16
N CYS A 227 -6.68 -29.81 -17.82
CA CYS A 227 -6.90 -29.45 -19.23
C CYS A 227 -5.65 -29.55 -20.11
N SER A 228 -4.55 -30.07 -19.56
CA SER A 228 -3.26 -30.30 -20.23
C SER A 228 -2.58 -29.06 -20.85
N GLY A 229 -3.12 -27.86 -20.63
CA GLY A 229 -2.49 -26.61 -21.05
C GLY A 229 -1.42 -26.13 -20.07
N VAL A 230 -0.64 -25.11 -20.42
CA VAL A 230 0.41 -24.57 -19.54
C VAL A 230 -0.19 -24.01 -18.24
N ALA A 231 0.14 -24.65 -17.12
CA ALA A 231 -0.38 -24.32 -15.80
C ALA A 231 0.42 -23.20 -15.13
N THR A 232 0.31 -22.01 -15.70
CA THR A 232 0.73 -20.77 -15.02
C THR A 232 -0.11 -20.51 -13.77
N LEU A 233 0.37 -19.64 -12.88
CA LEU A 233 -0.41 -19.25 -11.71
C LEU A 233 -1.76 -18.64 -12.11
N ARG A 234 -1.79 -17.77 -13.13
CA ARG A 234 -3.02 -17.21 -13.70
C ARG A 234 -3.94 -18.30 -14.23
N HIS A 235 -3.38 -19.31 -14.91
CA HIS A 235 -4.17 -20.43 -15.42
C HIS A 235 -4.88 -21.18 -14.28
N ILE A 236 -4.16 -21.55 -13.23
CA ILE A 236 -4.71 -22.30 -12.09
C ILE A 236 -5.73 -21.46 -11.31
N LEU A 237 -5.46 -20.17 -11.11
CA LEU A 237 -6.33 -19.32 -10.32
C LEU A 237 -7.58 -18.87 -11.07
N SER A 238 -7.52 -18.60 -12.38
CA SER A 238 -8.67 -18.03 -13.11
C SER A 238 -8.73 -18.33 -14.61
N GLY A 239 -7.80 -19.10 -15.18
CA GLY A 239 -7.69 -19.29 -16.65
C GLY A 239 -8.02 -20.68 -17.18
N CYS A 240 -8.06 -21.73 -16.35
CA CYS A 240 -8.42 -23.08 -16.74
C CYS A 240 -9.90 -23.21 -17.17
N LYS A 241 -10.13 -23.64 -18.42
CA LYS A 241 -11.46 -23.84 -19.00
C LYS A 241 -12.25 -24.96 -18.32
N VAL A 242 -11.58 -26.06 -17.97
CA VAL A 242 -12.21 -27.20 -17.28
C VAL A 242 -12.65 -26.80 -15.88
N SER A 243 -11.81 -26.06 -15.15
CA SER A 243 -12.17 -25.53 -13.83
C SER A 243 -13.33 -24.52 -13.87
N LEU A 244 -13.43 -23.74 -14.95
CA LEU A 244 -14.58 -22.85 -15.19
C LEU A 244 -15.86 -23.69 -15.43
N ALA A 245 -15.82 -24.65 -16.36
CA ALA A 245 -16.97 -25.49 -16.70
C ALA A 245 -17.48 -26.32 -15.51
N GLN A 246 -16.58 -26.79 -14.65
CA GLN A 246 -16.92 -27.48 -13.40
C GLN A 246 -17.47 -26.56 -12.29
N GLY A 247 -17.62 -25.26 -12.54
CA GLY A 247 -18.16 -24.31 -11.56
C GLY A 247 -17.24 -23.99 -10.38
N ARG A 248 -15.96 -24.41 -10.40
CA ARG A 248 -15.02 -24.13 -9.29
C ARG A 248 -14.75 -22.63 -9.12
N TYR A 249 -14.84 -21.87 -10.20
CA TYR A 249 -14.65 -20.42 -10.17
C TYR A 249 -15.84 -19.74 -9.53
N THR A 250 -17.05 -20.13 -9.94
CA THR A 250 -18.31 -19.71 -9.32
C THR A 250 -18.32 -20.05 -7.84
N TRP A 251 -17.85 -21.24 -7.45
CA TRP A 251 -17.75 -21.61 -6.04
C TRP A 251 -16.82 -20.66 -5.26
N ARG A 252 -15.58 -20.44 -5.71
CA ARG A 252 -14.63 -19.53 -5.04
C ARG A 252 -15.13 -18.09 -5.01
N HIS A 253 -15.69 -17.62 -6.12
CA HIS A 253 -16.35 -16.32 -6.23
C HIS A 253 -17.44 -16.17 -5.16
N ASN A 254 -18.36 -17.14 -5.08
CA ASN A 254 -19.48 -17.10 -4.14
C ASN A 254 -19.00 -17.16 -2.68
N GLN A 255 -17.88 -17.82 -2.37
CA GLN A 255 -17.31 -17.78 -1.02
C GLN A 255 -16.85 -16.36 -0.64
N VAL A 256 -16.18 -15.66 -1.55
CA VAL A 256 -15.77 -14.26 -1.34
C VAL A 256 -17.00 -13.35 -1.23
N LEU A 257 -17.96 -13.52 -2.14
CA LEU A 257 -19.18 -12.72 -2.20
C LEU A 257 -20.02 -12.87 -0.92
N LYS A 258 -20.14 -14.09 -0.38
CA LYS A 258 -20.80 -14.34 0.92
C LYS A 258 -20.14 -13.58 2.07
N CYS A 259 -18.81 -13.56 2.11
CA CYS A 259 -18.09 -12.84 3.17
C CYS A 259 -18.32 -11.32 3.07
N LEU A 260 -18.28 -10.77 1.86
CA LEU A 260 -18.55 -9.35 1.62
C LEU A 260 -20.00 -9.00 1.97
N ALA A 261 -20.95 -9.80 1.48
CA ALA A 261 -22.37 -9.64 1.77
C ALA A 261 -22.66 -9.64 3.27
N ALA A 262 -22.07 -10.57 4.03
CA ALA A 262 -22.26 -10.62 5.48
C ALA A 262 -21.76 -9.34 6.18
N GLY A 263 -20.61 -8.81 5.75
CA GLY A 263 -20.08 -7.55 6.30
C GLY A 263 -20.95 -6.34 5.98
N ILE A 264 -21.44 -6.25 4.73
CA ILE A 264 -22.33 -5.16 4.31
C ILE A 264 -23.68 -5.26 5.00
N GLU A 265 -24.25 -6.46 5.09
CA GLU A 265 -25.52 -6.73 5.74
C GLU A 265 -25.48 -6.36 7.22
N SER A 266 -24.41 -6.72 7.93
CA SER A 266 -24.21 -6.34 9.33
C SER A 266 -24.22 -4.81 9.49
N ARG A 267 -23.56 -4.08 8.58
CA ARG A 267 -23.55 -2.62 8.62
C ARG A 267 -24.92 -2.02 8.25
N ARG A 268 -25.62 -2.60 7.28
CA ARG A 268 -26.96 -2.20 6.86
C ARG A 268 -27.94 -2.30 8.03
N GLN A 269 -27.93 -3.42 8.74
CA GLN A 269 -28.79 -3.64 9.91
C GLN A 269 -28.51 -2.62 11.01
N GLN A 270 -27.24 -2.30 11.29
CA GLN A 270 -26.87 -1.26 12.25
C GLN A 270 -27.45 0.10 11.85
N VAL A 271 -27.25 0.53 10.60
CA VAL A 271 -27.70 1.84 10.10
C VAL A 271 -29.23 1.94 10.11
N ASN A 272 -29.92 0.89 9.69
CA ASN A 272 -31.39 0.88 9.68
C ASN A 272 -31.98 0.82 11.11
N ALA A 273 -31.25 0.25 12.08
CA ALA A 273 -31.67 0.17 13.49
C ALA A 273 -31.35 1.43 14.31
N GLU A 274 -30.44 2.30 13.87
CA GLU A 274 -30.15 3.57 14.55
C GLU A 274 -31.43 4.44 14.59
N GLY A 275 -31.95 4.73 15.78
CA GLY A 275 -33.15 5.55 15.98
C GLY A 275 -33.05 6.95 15.36
N SER A 276 -34.19 7.54 14.99
CA SER A 276 -34.23 8.93 14.49
C SER A 276 -33.90 9.90 15.62
N HIS A 277 -32.65 10.35 15.71
CA HIS A 277 -32.35 11.56 16.45
C HIS A 277 -32.92 12.74 15.66
N LYS A 278 -34.14 13.17 16.02
CA LYS A 278 -34.66 14.47 15.61
C LYS A 278 -33.67 15.52 16.09
N LYS A 279 -32.84 16.06 15.20
CA LYS A 279 -32.08 17.28 15.48
C LYS A 279 -33.12 18.38 15.63
N GLY A 280 -33.41 18.77 16.87
CA GLY A 280 -34.21 19.97 17.12
C GLY A 280 -33.56 21.15 16.41
N ILE A 281 -34.35 21.93 15.69
CA ILE A 281 -33.86 23.17 15.08
C ILE A 281 -33.43 24.06 16.25
N GLN A 282 -32.14 24.41 16.31
CA GLN A 282 -31.64 25.32 17.32
C GLN A 282 -31.96 26.75 16.87
N PHE A 283 -32.99 27.35 17.46
CA PHE A 283 -33.31 28.75 17.24
C PHE A 283 -32.23 29.62 17.88
N VAL A 284 -31.73 30.59 17.11
CA VAL A 284 -30.74 31.59 17.58
C VAL A 284 -31.48 32.90 17.77
N ARG A 285 -31.24 33.60 18.89
CA ARG A 285 -31.89 34.88 19.20
C ARG A 285 -31.37 35.99 18.27
N GLU A 286 -32.21 36.99 18.04
CA GLU A 286 -31.86 38.17 17.25
C GLU A 286 -30.58 38.84 17.81
N GLY A 287 -29.58 39.06 16.94
CA GLY A 287 -28.28 39.63 17.30
C GLY A 287 -27.16 38.62 17.63
N GLU A 288 -27.47 37.33 17.79
CA GLU A 288 -26.47 36.30 18.12
C GLU A 288 -25.95 35.56 16.86
N LYS A 289 -24.62 35.40 16.73
CA LYS A 289 -24.02 34.72 15.57
C LYS A 289 -23.97 33.21 15.80
N SER A 290 -24.64 32.43 14.94
CA SER A 290 -24.59 30.96 14.96
C SER A 290 -23.16 30.43 14.76
N LYS A 291 -22.74 29.44 15.57
CA LYS A 291 -21.49 28.72 15.35
C LYS A 291 -21.61 27.93 14.03
N ARG A 292 -20.70 28.15 13.08
CA ARG A 292 -20.66 27.45 11.77
C ARG A 292 -20.89 25.95 11.97
N ALA A 293 -22.02 25.44 11.49
CA ALA A 293 -22.29 24.01 11.48
C ALA A 293 -21.22 23.28 10.65
N VAL A 294 -20.66 22.22 11.21
CA VAL A 294 -19.82 21.27 10.47
C VAL A 294 -20.68 20.73 9.31
N LYS A 295 -20.09 20.66 8.11
CA LYS A 295 -20.72 20.23 6.84
C LYS A 295 -21.84 19.22 7.05
N SER A 296 -23.02 19.49 6.48
CA SER A 296 -24.14 18.54 6.51
C SER A 296 -23.68 17.20 5.95
N ARG A 297 -24.10 16.12 6.61
CA ARG A 297 -23.97 14.77 6.06
C ARG A 297 -24.83 14.71 4.80
N SER A 298 -24.37 14.00 3.77
CA SER A 298 -25.15 13.84 2.53
C SER A 298 -26.46 13.12 2.84
N THR A 299 -27.52 13.34 2.05
CA THR A 299 -28.83 12.68 2.21
C THR A 299 -28.71 11.15 2.29
N THR A 300 -27.74 10.57 1.57
CA THR A 300 -27.41 9.13 1.60
C THR A 300 -26.83 8.64 2.92
N GLN A 301 -26.21 9.51 3.72
CA GLN A 301 -25.66 9.16 5.04
C GLN A 301 -26.73 9.19 6.15
N GLU A 302 -27.89 9.79 5.89
CA GLU A 302 -29.00 9.89 6.84
C GLU A 302 -30.15 8.89 6.53
N ALA A 303 -30.11 8.25 5.37
CA ALA A 303 -31.09 7.27 4.94
C ALA A 303 -30.94 5.92 5.68
N LYS A 304 -32.08 5.29 5.99
CA LYS A 304 -32.21 4.14 6.92
C LYS A 304 -33.06 3.00 6.38
N ASP A 305 -33.39 3.09 5.11
CA ASP A 305 -34.27 2.21 4.35
C ASP A 305 -33.45 1.47 3.28
N TRP A 306 -32.18 1.21 3.59
CA TRP A 306 -31.26 0.49 2.73
C TRP A 306 -31.71 -0.96 2.57
N GLN A 307 -31.82 -1.40 1.32
CA GLN A 307 -32.00 -2.79 0.91
C GLN A 307 -30.76 -3.28 0.18
N MET A 308 -30.56 -4.61 0.16
CA MET A 308 -29.44 -5.26 -0.51
C MET A 308 -29.88 -6.57 -1.17
N LEU A 309 -29.38 -6.81 -2.38
CA LEU A 309 -29.42 -8.07 -3.11
C LEU A 309 -27.99 -8.52 -3.42
N VAL A 310 -27.77 -9.83 -3.41
CA VAL A 310 -26.45 -10.44 -3.59
C VAL A 310 -26.57 -11.62 -4.54
N ASP A 311 -25.68 -11.69 -5.53
CA ASP A 311 -25.67 -12.73 -6.57
C ASP A 311 -25.03 -14.04 -6.09
N VAL A 312 -25.64 -14.68 -5.08
CA VAL A 312 -25.17 -15.98 -4.54
C VAL A 312 -26.19 -17.07 -4.84
N GLY A 313 -25.77 -18.11 -5.59
CA GLY A 313 -26.58 -19.32 -5.79
C GLY A 313 -27.74 -19.19 -6.77
N GLY A 314 -27.87 -18.06 -7.47
CA GLY A 314 -28.92 -17.81 -8.45
C GLY A 314 -28.52 -16.71 -9.44
N LYS A 315 -29.46 -16.33 -10.32
CA LYS A 315 -29.32 -15.15 -11.18
C LYS A 315 -29.96 -13.97 -10.44
N LEU A 316 -29.14 -13.03 -9.95
CA LEU A 316 -29.65 -11.78 -9.41
C LEU A 316 -30.38 -11.01 -10.52
N VAL A 317 -31.63 -10.65 -10.26
CA VAL A 317 -32.44 -9.78 -11.11
C VAL A 317 -32.62 -8.47 -10.36
N VAL A 318 -32.17 -7.37 -10.98
CA VAL A 318 -32.35 -6.04 -10.41
C VAL A 318 -33.81 -5.62 -10.61
N PRO A 319 -34.52 -5.17 -9.56
CA PRO A 319 -35.85 -4.62 -9.70
C PRO A 319 -35.89 -3.51 -10.77
N GLN A 320 -36.87 -3.59 -11.69
CA GLN A 320 -36.97 -2.65 -12.82
C GLN A 320 -37.24 -1.22 -12.36
N GLU A 321 -37.80 -1.06 -11.17
CA GLU A 321 -38.07 0.22 -10.50
C GLU A 321 -36.77 0.98 -10.17
N ILE A 322 -35.63 0.28 -10.06
CA ILE A 322 -34.34 0.87 -9.70
C ILE A 322 -33.54 1.21 -10.96
N VAL A 323 -33.34 0.22 -11.83
CA VAL A 323 -32.58 0.39 -13.07
C VAL A 323 -32.90 -0.73 -14.06
N THR A 324 -33.19 -0.37 -15.30
CA THR A 324 -33.28 -1.32 -16.41
C THR A 324 -31.86 -1.61 -16.90
N THR A 325 -31.30 -2.77 -16.54
CA THR A 325 -29.97 -3.17 -16.98
C THR A 325 -29.90 -4.66 -17.30
N ASN A 326 -29.13 -4.97 -18.35
CA ASN A 326 -28.77 -6.34 -18.71
C ASN A 326 -27.46 -6.78 -18.03
N LEU A 327 -26.85 -5.90 -17.23
CA LEU A 327 -25.65 -6.22 -16.47
C LEU A 327 -26.00 -7.06 -15.24
N ARG A 328 -25.06 -7.91 -14.84
CA ARG A 328 -25.17 -8.75 -13.64
C ARG A 328 -24.17 -8.31 -12.57
N PRO A 329 -24.52 -7.31 -11.74
CA PRO A 329 -23.69 -6.90 -10.62
C PRO A 329 -23.66 -7.97 -9.53
N ASP A 330 -22.54 -8.07 -8.81
CA ASP A 330 -22.39 -9.06 -7.72
C ASP A 330 -23.21 -8.68 -6.47
N ILE A 331 -23.32 -7.39 -6.18
CA ILE A 331 -24.11 -6.83 -5.06
C ILE A 331 -24.83 -5.59 -5.56
N VAL A 332 -26.11 -5.47 -5.23
CA VAL A 332 -26.91 -4.27 -5.45
C VAL A 332 -27.45 -3.81 -4.10
N TYR A 333 -27.30 -2.53 -3.79
CA TYR A 333 -27.93 -1.92 -2.63
C TYR A 333 -28.57 -0.60 -3.04
N TRP A 334 -29.74 -0.31 -2.49
CA TRP A 334 -30.54 0.85 -2.85
C TRP A 334 -31.36 1.34 -1.66
N LEU A 335 -31.92 2.54 -1.79
CA LEU A 335 -32.88 3.09 -0.84
C LEU A 335 -34.28 2.81 -1.36
N THR A 336 -35.18 2.37 -0.48
CA THR A 336 -36.56 2.06 -0.87
C THR A 336 -37.42 3.29 -1.04
N GLY A 337 -36.96 4.47 -0.61
CA GLY A 337 -37.70 5.70 -0.75
C GLY A 337 -38.95 5.62 0.10
N SER A 338 -38.87 6.06 1.35
CA SER A 338 -40.08 6.58 1.98
C SER A 338 -40.55 7.72 1.07
N VAL A 339 -41.62 7.49 0.33
CA VAL A 339 -42.29 8.49 -0.49
C VAL A 339 -42.64 9.63 0.47
N PHE A 340 -41.90 10.73 0.38
CA PHE A 340 -42.33 11.99 0.94
C PHE A 340 -43.51 12.43 0.06
N TYR A 341 -44.72 12.03 0.46
CA TYR A 341 -45.93 12.72 0.07
C TYR A 341 -46.05 14.03 0.86
#